data_AF-A0A0Q9ND15-F1
#
_entry.id   AF-A0A0Q9ND15-F1
#
_cell.length_a   1.000
_cell.length_b   1.000
_cell.length_c   1.000
_cell.angle_alpha   90.00
_cell.angle_beta   90.00
_cell.angle_gamma   90.00
#
_symmetry.space_group_name_H-M   'P 1'
#
loop_
_entity.id
_entity.type
_entity.pdbx_description
1 polymer ?
#
loop_
_entity_poly.entity_id
_entity_poly.type
_entity_poly.pdbx_seq_one_letter_code
_entity_poly.pdbx_strand_id
1 'polypeptide(L)'
;MHPAPLRRRAREPPHREGFREFVDFFHLQDLVTSDYDEVLFYLPFDNFKRRATPATTEEYVTYREATLGFICRRTRRITEWLRDNHPDAEIGG
;
A
#
# COMPACT_ATOMS: atom_id res chain seq x y z
N MET A 1 -0.85 -32.49 -32.52
CA MET A 1 -1.42 -31.18 -32.14
C MET A 1 -1.94 -31.29 -30.72
N HIS A 2 -1.12 -30.92 -29.73
CA HIS A 2 -1.53 -30.91 -28.33
C HIS A 2 -2.32 -29.63 -28.05
N PRO A 3 -3.50 -29.69 -27.40
CA PRO A 3 -4.18 -28.48 -26.97
C PRO A 3 -3.34 -27.78 -25.88
N ALA A 4 -3.18 -26.47 -26.03
CA ALA A 4 -2.56 -25.63 -25.00
C ALA A 4 -3.39 -25.72 -23.70
N PRO A 5 -2.75 -25.72 -22.50
CA PRO A 5 -3.48 -25.80 -21.25
C PRO A 5 -4.37 -24.56 -21.10
N LEU A 6 -5.64 -24.78 -20.72
CA LEU A 6 -6.54 -23.71 -20.33
C LEU A 6 -5.88 -22.90 -19.21
N ARG A 7 -5.51 -21.65 -19.50
CA ARG A 7 -5.20 -20.66 -18.47
C ARG A 7 -6.37 -20.68 -17.51
N ARG A 8 -6.14 -21.07 -16.24
CA ARG A 8 -7.13 -20.87 -15.18
C ARG A 8 -7.56 -19.41 -15.29
N ARG A 9 -8.80 -19.14 -15.72
CA ARG A 9 -9.37 -17.80 -15.60
C ARG A 9 -9.20 -17.45 -14.13
N ALA A 10 -8.44 -16.39 -13.84
CA ALA A 10 -8.37 -15.85 -12.50
C ALA A 10 -9.83 -15.64 -12.09
N ARG A 11 -10.28 -16.41 -11.10
CA ARG A 11 -11.61 -16.25 -10.52
C ARG A 11 -11.65 -14.80 -10.05
N GLU A 12 -12.56 -13.99 -10.59
CA GLU A 12 -12.72 -12.60 -10.14
C GLU A 12 -12.79 -12.62 -8.61
N PRO A 13 -11.89 -11.90 -7.91
CA PRO A 13 -11.94 -11.87 -6.47
C PRO A 13 -13.32 -11.31 -6.07
N PRO A 14 -13.98 -11.90 -5.06
CA PRO A 14 -15.27 -11.39 -4.59
C PRO A 14 -15.13 -9.89 -4.31
N HIS A 15 -16.16 -9.13 -4.68
CA HIS A 15 -16.27 -7.68 -4.49
C HIS A 15 -15.66 -7.26 -3.15
N ARG A 16 -14.45 -6.68 -3.20
CA ARG A 16 -13.72 -6.15 -2.05
C ARG A 16 -14.28 -4.76 -1.78
N GLU A 17 -15.37 -4.68 -1.06
CA GLU A 17 -16.06 -3.43 -0.75
C GLU A 17 -15.73 -2.99 0.67
N GLY A 18 -15.22 -1.77 0.82
CA GLY A 18 -14.95 -1.16 2.12
C GLY A 18 -13.55 -0.55 2.22
N PHE A 19 -13.38 0.34 3.20
CA PHE A 19 -12.12 1.05 3.41
C PHE A 19 -11.00 0.11 3.88
N ARG A 20 -11.31 -0.83 4.78
CA ARG A 20 -10.35 -1.84 5.26
C ARG A 20 -9.83 -2.70 4.11
N GLU A 21 -10.74 -3.21 3.28
CA GLU A 21 -10.44 -4.04 2.12
C GLU A 21 -9.55 -3.28 1.12
N PHE A 22 -9.81 -1.99 0.92
CA PHE A 22 -8.97 -1.11 0.11
C PHE A 22 -7.56 -0.97 0.69
N VAL A 23 -7.44 -0.67 1.99
CA VAL A 23 -6.14 -0.55 2.67
C VAL A 23 -5.36 -1.85 2.59
N ASP A 24 -6.02 -2.98 2.83
CA ASP A 24 -5.41 -4.30 2.80
C ASP A 24 -4.96 -4.71 1.40
N PHE A 25 -5.77 -4.44 0.38
CA PHE A 25 -5.43 -4.70 -1.01
C PHE A 25 -4.15 -3.97 -1.44
N PHE A 26 -4.01 -2.71 -1.07
CA PHE A 26 -2.90 -1.87 -1.50
C PHE A 26 -1.70 -1.86 -0.52
N HIS A 27 -1.77 -2.62 0.58
CA HIS A 27 -0.77 -2.67 1.66
C HIS A 27 -0.49 -1.30 2.31
N LEU A 28 -1.55 -0.54 2.60
CA LEU A 28 -1.50 0.83 3.11
C LEU A 28 -1.58 0.95 4.64
N GLN A 29 -1.34 -0.14 5.38
CA GLN A 29 -1.60 -0.22 6.83
C GLN A 29 -0.85 0.83 7.67
N ASP A 30 0.27 1.36 7.21
CA ASP A 30 1.01 2.42 7.94
C ASP A 30 0.36 3.81 7.84
N LEU A 31 -0.63 3.98 6.97
CA LEU A 31 -1.32 5.25 6.73
C LEU A 31 -2.65 5.36 7.48
N VAL A 32 -3.01 4.38 8.29
CA VAL A 32 -4.28 4.34 9.03
C VAL A 32 -4.06 3.90 10.47
N THR A 33 -5.02 4.24 11.34
CA THR A 33 -5.09 3.67 12.69
C THR A 33 -5.34 2.16 12.61
N SER A 34 -4.97 1.43 13.66
CA SER A 34 -5.06 -0.05 13.67
C SER A 34 -6.50 -0.59 13.56
N ASP A 35 -7.49 0.23 13.92
CA ASP A 35 -8.92 -0.05 13.74
C ASP A 35 -9.45 0.31 12.35
N TYR A 36 -8.66 1.00 11.53
CA TYR A 36 -8.98 1.50 10.18
C TYR A 36 -10.03 2.62 10.18
N ASP A 37 -10.25 3.30 11.30
CA ASP A 37 -11.24 4.38 11.39
C ASP A 37 -10.69 5.74 10.95
N GLU A 38 -9.38 5.94 11.00
CA GLU A 38 -8.74 7.22 10.67
C GLU A 38 -7.51 7.08 9.78
N VAL A 39 -7.25 8.13 9.00
CA VAL A 39 -6.02 8.28 8.20
C VAL A 39 -4.98 9.03 9.01
N LEU A 40 -3.75 8.50 9.03
CA LEU A 40 -2.60 9.12 9.68
C LEU A 40 -1.88 10.06 8.71
N PHE A 41 -1.73 11.32 9.10
CA PHE A 41 -1.01 12.33 8.34
C PHE A 41 0.43 12.47 8.84
N TYR A 42 1.39 12.64 7.93
CA TYR A 42 2.80 12.85 8.30
C TYR A 42 3.10 14.25 8.84
N LEU A 43 2.22 15.21 8.56
CA LEU A 43 2.29 16.58 9.03
C LEU A 43 0.99 16.89 9.78
N PRO A 44 1.00 17.90 10.68
CA PRO A 44 -0.20 18.30 11.41
C PRO A 44 -1.41 18.48 10.47
N PHE A 45 -2.52 17.81 10.80
CA PHE A 45 -3.75 17.91 10.06
C PHE A 45 -4.50 19.19 10.46
N ASP A 46 -4.77 20.04 9.48
CA ASP A 46 -5.38 21.36 9.69
C ASP A 46 -6.76 21.50 9.02
N ASN A 47 -7.41 20.36 8.73
CA ASN A 47 -8.66 20.28 8.00
C ASN A 47 -8.57 20.87 6.58
N PHE A 48 -7.48 20.55 5.87
CA PHE A 48 -7.22 20.94 4.48
C PHE A 48 -7.20 22.47 4.24
N LYS A 49 -6.84 23.26 5.26
CA LYS A 49 -6.82 24.73 5.17
C LYS A 49 -5.53 25.25 4.52
N ARG A 50 -4.41 24.53 4.69
CA ARG A 50 -3.13 24.84 4.07
C ARG A 50 -2.93 24.10 2.75
N ARG A 51 -1.88 24.48 2.03
CA ARG A 51 -1.44 23.77 0.82
C ARG A 51 -1.00 22.35 1.18
N ALA A 52 -1.27 21.40 0.27
CA ALA A 52 -0.91 19.99 0.46
C ALA A 52 0.62 19.74 0.54
N THR A 53 1.43 20.67 0.04
CA THR A 53 2.89 20.55 0.04
C THR A 53 3.49 21.06 1.36
N PRO A 54 4.61 20.47 1.84
CA PRO A 54 5.37 21.01 2.96
C PRO A 54 5.68 22.51 2.77
N ALA A 55 5.48 23.30 3.82
CA ALA A 55 5.65 24.74 3.79
C ALA A 55 7.07 25.18 4.18
N THR A 56 7.79 24.35 4.92
CA THR A 56 9.16 24.62 5.39
C THR A 56 10.10 23.47 5.07
N THR A 57 11.41 23.73 5.19
CA THR A 57 12.45 22.70 5.04
C THR A 57 12.26 21.58 6.07
N GLU A 58 11.91 21.93 7.30
CA GLU A 58 11.68 20.98 8.39
C GLU A 58 10.48 20.08 8.07
N GLU A 59 9.35 20.66 7.64
CA GLU A 59 8.19 19.88 7.20
C GLU A 59 8.55 18.97 6.01
N TYR A 60 9.37 19.45 5.08
CA TYR A 60 9.82 18.66 3.95
C TYR A 60 10.66 17.46 4.41
N VAL A 61 11.61 17.67 5.32
CA VAL A 61 12.42 16.60 5.89
C VAL A 61 11.54 15.59 6.60
N THR A 62 10.62 16.03 7.48
CA THR A 62 9.67 15.14 8.17
C THR A 62 8.83 14.32 7.18
N TYR A 63 8.23 14.98 6.20
CA TYR A 63 7.42 14.31 5.17
C TYR A 63 8.24 13.31 4.34
N ARG A 64 9.46 13.68 3.93
CA ARG A 64 10.36 12.84 3.14
C ARG A 64 10.74 11.58 3.90
N GLU A 65 11.22 11.70 5.13
CA GLU A 65 11.65 10.54 5.92
C GLU A 65 10.48 9.59 6.20
N ALA A 66 9.30 10.13 6.54
CA ALA A 66 8.10 9.32 6.73
C ALA A 66 7.68 8.58 5.44
N THR A 67 7.72 9.27 4.30
CA THR A 67 7.41 8.70 2.98
C THR A 67 8.37 7.58 2.60
N LEU A 68 9.67 7.80 2.75
CA LEU A 68 10.69 6.77 2.48
C LEU A 68 10.50 5.55 3.39
N GLY A 69 10.23 5.77 4.68
CA GLY A 69 9.92 4.69 5.63
C GLY A 69 8.69 3.88 5.23
N PHE A 70 7.62 4.55 4.78
CA PHE A 70 6.42 3.89 4.27
C PHE A 70 6.70 3.05 3.02
N ILE A 71 7.45 3.57 2.06
CA ILE A 71 7.83 2.83 0.84
C ILE A 71 8.57 1.54 1.23
N CYS A 72 9.57 1.63 2.11
CA CYS A 72 10.33 0.46 2.55
C CYS A 72 9.45 -0.61 3.22
N ARG A 73 8.57 -0.20 4.16
CA ARG A 73 7.67 -1.14 4.86
C ARG A 73 6.62 -1.74 3.94
N ARG A 74 6.07 -0.95 3.02
CA ARG A 74 5.11 -1.42 2.02
C ARG A 74 5.75 -2.42 1.07
N THR A 75 6.96 -2.13 0.57
CA THR A 75 7.72 -3.07 -0.27
C THR A 75 7.91 -4.40 0.44
N ARG A 76 8.29 -4.38 1.73
CA ARG A 76 8.40 -5.61 2.53
C ARG A 76 7.09 -6.40 2.58
N ARG A 77 5.95 -5.75 2.85
CA ARG A 77 4.64 -6.42 2.86
C ARG A 77 4.29 -7.03 1.50
N ILE A 78 4.59 -6.33 0.40
CA ILE A 78 4.38 -6.84 -0.95
C ILE A 78 5.26 -8.05 -1.23
N THR A 79 6.55 -8.00 -0.89
CA THR A 79 7.48 -9.14 -1.05
C THR A 79 7.04 -10.36 -0.25
N GLU A 80 6.62 -10.16 1.00
CA GLU A 80 6.06 -11.22 1.85
C GLU A 80 4.79 -11.81 1.22
N TRP A 81 3.87 -10.98 0.75
CA TRP A 81 2.65 -11.43 0.08
C TRP A 81 2.94 -12.21 -1.21
N LEU A 82 3.89 -11.76 -2.03
CA LEU A 82 4.31 -12.46 -3.25
C LEU A 82 4.89 -13.82 -2.93
N ARG A 83 5.78 -13.93 -1.94
CA ARG A 83 6.34 -15.21 -1.52
C ARG A 83 5.25 -16.21 -1.09
N ASP A 84 4.23 -15.73 -0.40
CA ASP A 84 3.21 -16.59 0.19
C ASP A 84 2.09 -16.97 -0.81
N ASN A 85 1.85 -16.15 -1.85
CA ASN A 85 0.72 -16.34 -2.79
C ASN A 85 1.14 -16.62 -4.24
N HIS A 86 2.38 -16.27 -4.61
CA HIS A 86 2.93 -16.38 -5.96
C HIS A 86 4.39 -16.85 -5.90
N PRO A 87 4.65 -18.08 -5.44
CA PRO A 87 6.02 -18.58 -5.22
C PRO A 87 6.88 -18.63 -6.49
N ASP A 88 6.26 -18.65 -7.67
CA ASP A 88 6.93 -18.66 -8.98
C ASP A 88 7.24 -17.25 -9.52
N ALA A 89 6.85 -16.19 -8.80
CA ALA A 89 7.18 -14.82 -9.21
C ALA A 89 8.67 -14.56 -8.96
N GLU A 90 9.44 -14.32 -10.03
CA GLU A 90 10.82 -13.85 -9.92
C GLU A 90 10.85 -12.52 -9.18
N ILE A 91 11.23 -12.54 -7.91
CA ILE A 91 11.47 -11.31 -7.14
C ILE A 91 12.86 -10.82 -7.53
N GLY A 92 12.92 -9.90 -8.48
CA GLY A 92 14.17 -9.24 -8.89
C GLY A 92 14.87 -8.64 -7.67
N GLY A 93 16.10 -9.10 -7.44
CA GLY A 93 16.97 -8.65 -6.34
C GLY A 93 17.62 -7.30 -6.57
#